data_AF-A0A1H9LP71-F1
#
_entry.id   AF-A0A1H9LP71-F1
#
_cell.length_a   1.000
_cell.length_b   1.000
_cell.length_c   1.000
_cell.angle_alpha   90.00
_cell.angle_beta   90.00
_cell.angle_gamma   90.00
#
_symmetry.space_group_name_H-M   'P 1'
#
loop_
_entity.id
_entity.type
_entity.pdbx_description
1 polymer ?
#
loop_
_entity_poly.entity_id
_entity_poly.type
_entity_poly.pdbx_seq_one_letter_code
_entity_poly.pdbx_strand_id
1 'polypeptide(L)'
;MDDYQAFAQKVYKKTGLDLSLYKEVQMKRRLTSLRNKRGFENFDQYFVAINKEQPLLQEFLDKVTINVSEFFRNPGRWKVLEDKIFPKIKQKQNKIRIWSAACSTGEEPYTLAILANQFWHLKDIEIVATDIDLNVLARAKQGIYNDRAVQDVPEDLKDKYLSQEAYTYKVNEKLKKCITFKQHNLLADPYPKGFDLIVCRNVLIYFTEQAKETIYHNFSQSLKQDGVFFVGSTEQIFNPEKYNFNVLDTFFYTRK
;
A
#
# COMPACT_ATOMS: atom_id res chain seq x y z
N MET A 1 -20.02 21.35 -17.21
CA MET A 1 -19.02 20.56 -16.48
C MET A 1 -19.34 20.72 -15.00
N ASP A 2 -19.50 19.62 -14.27
CA ASP A 2 -19.78 19.67 -12.82
C ASP A 2 -18.58 20.28 -12.07
N ASP A 3 -18.83 21.01 -10.97
CA ASP A 3 -17.80 21.67 -10.12
C ASP A 3 -16.70 20.67 -9.72
N TYR A 4 -17.11 19.43 -9.39
CA TYR A 4 -16.19 18.35 -9.07
C TYR A 4 -15.33 17.89 -10.26
N GLN A 5 -15.88 17.85 -11.48
CA GLN A 5 -15.13 17.43 -12.66
C GLN A 5 -14.08 18.47 -13.05
N ALA A 6 -14.42 19.75 -12.97
CA ALA A 6 -13.47 20.84 -13.20
C ALA A 6 -12.34 20.80 -12.15
N PHE A 7 -12.68 20.56 -10.88
CA PHE A 7 -11.72 20.35 -9.82
C PHE A 7 -10.79 19.15 -10.08
N ALA A 8 -11.34 18.00 -10.47
CA ALA A 8 -10.56 16.81 -10.76
C ALA A 8 -9.54 17.05 -11.89
N GLN A 9 -9.92 17.77 -12.94
CA GLN A 9 -9.00 18.15 -14.02
C GLN A 9 -7.88 19.09 -13.54
N LYS A 10 -8.22 20.06 -12.69
CA LYS A 10 -7.25 20.99 -12.10
C LYS A 10 -6.27 20.27 -11.18
N VAL A 11 -6.76 19.34 -10.35
CA VAL A 11 -5.93 18.46 -9.50
C VAL A 11 -5.00 17.61 -10.36
N TYR A 12 -5.53 16.93 -11.38
CA TYR A 12 -4.71 16.09 -12.26
C TYR A 12 -3.54 16.88 -12.88
N LYS A 13 -3.80 18.09 -13.40
CA LYS A 13 -2.74 18.97 -13.93
C LYS A 13 -1.70 19.37 -12.90
N LYS A 14 -2.08 19.49 -11.63
CA LYS A 14 -1.21 19.93 -10.53
C LYS A 14 -0.38 18.79 -9.93
N THR A 15 -0.98 17.61 -9.78
CA THR A 15 -0.41 16.51 -8.97
C THR A 15 -0.16 15.23 -9.76
N GLY A 16 -0.67 15.12 -10.98
CA GLY A 16 -0.72 13.86 -11.74
C GLY A 16 -1.73 12.84 -11.21
N LEU A 17 -2.49 13.18 -10.16
CA LEU A 17 -3.50 12.31 -9.58
C LEU A 17 -4.81 12.40 -10.38
N ASP A 18 -5.13 11.33 -11.10
CA ASP A 18 -6.38 11.24 -11.84
C ASP A 18 -7.52 10.73 -10.95
N LEU A 19 -8.36 11.65 -10.47
CA LEU A 19 -9.52 11.32 -9.64
C LEU A 19 -10.63 10.57 -10.41
N SER A 20 -10.61 10.56 -11.75
CA SER A 20 -11.59 9.82 -12.55
C SER A 20 -11.37 8.30 -12.48
N LEU A 21 -10.16 7.88 -12.12
CA LEU A 21 -9.81 6.48 -11.88
C LEU A 21 -10.25 5.99 -10.49
N TYR A 22 -10.79 6.88 -9.66
CA TYR A 22 -11.43 6.56 -8.37
C TYR A 22 -12.94 6.50 -8.52
N LYS A 23 -13.61 5.76 -7.64
CA LYS A 23 -15.08 5.75 -7.59
C LYS A 23 -15.61 7.13 -7.22
N GLU A 24 -16.16 7.82 -8.22
CA GLU A 24 -16.52 9.23 -8.17
C GLU A 24 -17.41 9.58 -6.97
N VAL A 25 -18.51 8.85 -6.75
CA VAL A 25 -19.49 9.16 -5.70
C VAL A 25 -18.83 9.18 -4.31
N GLN A 26 -18.03 8.15 -4.00
CA GLN A 26 -17.36 8.01 -2.71
C GLN A 26 -16.25 9.05 -2.54
N MET A 27 -15.47 9.30 -3.60
CA MET A 27 -14.39 10.27 -3.58
C MET A 27 -14.92 11.71 -3.46
N LYS A 28 -15.92 12.08 -4.28
CA LYS A 28 -16.60 13.37 -4.22
C LYS A 28 -17.16 13.65 -2.83
N ARG A 29 -17.86 12.68 -2.22
CA ARG A 29 -18.41 12.83 -0.86
C ARG A 29 -17.31 13.09 0.18
N ARG A 30 -16.22 12.33 0.11
CA ARG A 30 -15.07 12.44 1.01
C ARG A 30 -14.37 13.79 0.88
N LEU A 31 -14.14 14.24 -0.33
CA LEU A 31 -13.49 15.53 -0.60
C LEU A 31 -14.41 16.71 -0.27
N THR A 32 -15.72 16.57 -0.49
CA THR A 32 -16.72 17.56 -0.04
C THR A 32 -16.69 17.72 1.47
N SER A 33 -16.60 16.62 2.22
CA SER A 33 -16.48 16.67 3.68
C SER A 33 -15.20 17.39 4.13
N LEU A 34 -14.05 17.12 3.50
CA LEU A 34 -12.80 17.82 3.80
C LEU A 34 -12.87 19.31 3.46
N ARG A 35 -13.40 19.64 2.28
CA ARG A 35 -13.64 21.00 1.82
C ARG A 35 -14.48 21.79 2.81
N ASN A 36 -15.63 21.22 3.23
CA ASN A 36 -16.54 21.85 4.16
C ASN A 36 -15.91 22.04 5.55
N LYS A 37 -15.11 21.05 6.03
CA LYS A 37 -14.33 21.18 7.28
C LYS A 37 -13.39 22.38 7.25
N ARG A 38 -12.86 22.75 6.08
CA ARG A 38 -12.00 23.91 5.86
C ARG A 38 -12.75 25.21 5.50
N GLY A 39 -14.08 25.16 5.46
CA GLY A 39 -14.92 26.34 5.25
C GLY A 39 -15.05 26.81 3.80
N PHE A 40 -14.66 26.00 2.80
CA PHE A 40 -14.82 26.37 1.40
C PHE A 40 -16.20 25.97 0.86
N GLU A 41 -16.84 26.87 0.12
CA GLU A 41 -18.21 26.71 -0.37
C GLU A 41 -18.30 25.77 -1.57
N ASN A 42 -17.29 25.83 -2.46
CA ASN A 42 -17.22 25.08 -3.71
C ASN A 42 -15.81 24.54 -3.99
N PHE A 43 -15.69 23.58 -4.90
CA PHE A 43 -14.40 22.96 -5.20
C PHE A 43 -13.44 23.92 -5.89
N ASP A 44 -13.93 24.90 -6.63
CA ASP A 44 -13.09 25.94 -7.24
C ASP A 44 -12.34 26.79 -6.21
N GLN A 45 -13.02 27.30 -5.19
CA GLN A 45 -12.39 28.02 -4.07
C GLN A 45 -11.37 27.11 -3.35
N TYR A 46 -11.74 25.85 -3.13
CA TYR A 46 -10.84 24.89 -2.48
C TYR A 46 -9.60 24.59 -3.33
N PHE A 47 -9.74 24.48 -4.65
CA PHE A 47 -8.61 24.29 -5.55
C PHE A 47 -7.63 25.47 -5.48
N VAL A 48 -8.14 26.70 -5.47
CA VAL A 48 -7.32 27.90 -5.33
C VAL A 48 -6.48 27.85 -4.06
N ALA A 49 -7.05 27.37 -2.95
CA ALA A 49 -6.35 27.22 -1.68
C ALA A 49 -5.28 26.11 -1.73
N ILE A 50 -5.63 24.88 -2.13
CA ILE A 50 -4.64 23.78 -2.21
C ILE A 50 -3.52 24.06 -3.23
N ASN A 51 -3.77 24.88 -4.26
CA ASN A 51 -2.73 25.24 -5.22
C ASN A 51 -1.70 26.23 -4.65
N LYS A 52 -2.08 27.02 -3.65
CA LYS A 52 -1.21 28.01 -2.99
C LYS A 52 -0.57 27.47 -1.71
N GLU A 53 -1.30 26.68 -0.94
CA GLU A 53 -0.93 26.26 0.41
C GLU A 53 -0.53 24.78 0.42
N GLN A 54 0.78 24.52 0.56
CA GLN A 54 1.32 23.17 0.64
C GLN A 54 0.68 22.31 1.76
N PRO A 55 0.40 22.84 2.97
CA PRO A 55 -0.27 22.06 4.00
C PRO A 55 -1.68 21.58 3.60
N LEU A 56 -2.43 22.39 2.84
CA LEU A 56 -3.77 22.01 2.38
C LEU A 56 -3.72 21.00 1.23
N LEU A 57 -2.74 21.14 0.31
CA LEU A 57 -2.49 20.13 -0.71
C LEU A 57 -2.16 18.79 -0.08
N GLN A 58 -1.35 18.81 0.98
CA GLN A 58 -0.95 17.62 1.67
C GLN A 58 -2.11 16.97 2.42
N GLU A 59 -2.91 17.73 3.17
CA GLU A 59 -4.14 17.19 3.79
C GLU A 59 -5.11 16.62 2.73
N PHE A 60 -5.17 17.24 1.55
CA PHE A 60 -5.93 16.71 0.43
C PHE A 60 -5.39 15.34 -0.01
N LEU A 61 -4.07 15.21 -0.23
CA LEU A 61 -3.45 13.94 -0.61
C LEU A 61 -3.69 12.88 0.47
N ASP A 62 -3.41 13.19 1.75
CA ASP A 62 -3.66 12.33 2.92
C ASP A 62 -5.13 11.89 3.02
N LYS A 63 -6.08 12.66 2.47
CA LYS A 63 -7.50 12.32 2.48
C LYS A 63 -7.86 11.39 1.34
N VAL A 64 -7.23 11.57 0.17
CA VAL A 64 -7.41 10.70 -0.99
C VAL A 64 -6.77 9.32 -0.72
N THR A 65 -5.56 9.30 -0.15
CA THR A 65 -4.85 8.07 0.25
C THR A 65 -5.32 7.63 1.63
N ILE A 66 -6.03 6.50 1.72
CA ILE A 66 -6.58 6.08 3.02
C ILE A 66 -5.47 5.45 3.86
N ASN A 67 -4.91 6.27 4.73
CA ASN A 67 -3.68 5.98 5.45
C ASN A 67 -3.90 5.26 6.80
N VAL A 68 -4.94 4.42 6.90
CA VAL A 68 -5.19 3.64 8.13
C VAL A 68 -4.61 2.24 7.95
N SER A 69 -3.52 1.99 8.68
CA SER A 69 -2.73 0.77 8.65
C SER A 69 -2.33 0.39 10.08
N GLU A 70 -2.07 -0.90 10.27
CA GLU A 70 -1.61 -1.49 11.54
C GLU A 70 -0.76 -2.72 11.22
N PHE A 71 0.17 -3.05 12.11
CA PHE A 71 0.97 -4.25 11.97
C PHE A 71 0.06 -5.47 12.00
N PHE A 72 0.39 -6.51 11.23
CA PHE A 72 -0.37 -7.77 11.20
C PHE A 72 -1.88 -7.62 10.89
N ARG A 73 -2.31 -6.53 10.23
CA ARG A 73 -3.72 -6.31 9.83
C ARG A 73 -4.35 -7.55 9.21
N ASN A 74 -5.45 -8.04 9.79
CA ASN A 74 -6.06 -9.34 9.47
C ASN A 74 -5.07 -10.51 9.70
N PRO A 75 -4.69 -10.83 10.96
CA PRO A 75 -3.60 -11.76 11.28
C PRO A 75 -3.75 -13.15 10.65
N GLY A 76 -4.99 -13.63 10.49
CA GLY A 76 -5.25 -14.92 9.83
C GLY A 76 -4.77 -15.01 8.37
N ARG A 77 -4.63 -13.89 7.66
CA ARG A 77 -4.07 -13.88 6.28
C ARG A 77 -2.54 -13.92 6.28
N TRP A 78 -1.91 -13.28 7.26
CA TRP A 78 -0.46 -13.37 7.46
C TRP A 78 -0.02 -14.79 7.79
N LYS A 79 -0.82 -15.53 8.57
CA LYS A 79 -0.59 -16.97 8.80
C LYS A 79 -0.61 -17.79 7.51
N VAL A 80 -1.50 -17.50 6.57
CA VAL A 80 -1.49 -18.20 5.25
C VAL A 80 -0.18 -17.90 4.51
N LEU A 81 0.29 -16.65 4.55
CA LEU A 81 1.57 -16.27 3.94
C LEU A 81 2.74 -17.02 4.59
N GLU A 82 2.79 -17.06 5.91
CA GLU A 82 3.82 -17.71 6.73
C GLU A 82 3.81 -19.24 6.60
N ASP A 83 2.65 -19.88 6.74
CA ASP A 83 2.54 -21.35 6.81
C ASP A 83 2.54 -22.02 5.43
N LYS A 84 2.08 -21.32 4.38
CA LYS A 84 1.88 -21.93 3.05
C LYS A 84 2.70 -21.29 1.94
N ILE A 85 2.82 -19.97 1.92
CA ILE A 85 3.38 -19.26 0.76
C ILE A 85 4.90 -19.14 0.88
N PHE A 86 5.41 -18.60 1.98
CA PHE A 86 6.85 -18.44 2.19
C PHE A 86 7.64 -19.77 2.13
N PRO A 87 7.18 -20.89 2.72
CA PRO A 87 7.84 -22.17 2.56
C PRO A 87 8.00 -22.60 1.09
N LYS A 88 6.96 -22.42 0.27
CA LYS A 88 6.98 -22.75 -1.17
C LYS A 88 7.98 -21.89 -1.94
N ILE A 89 8.03 -20.58 -1.64
CA ILE A 89 9.01 -19.68 -2.26
C ILE A 89 10.42 -20.05 -1.81
N LYS A 90 10.62 -20.33 -0.52
CA LYS A 90 11.92 -20.67 0.06
C LYS A 90 12.53 -21.94 -0.52
N GLN A 91 11.72 -22.95 -0.81
CA GLN A 91 12.17 -24.20 -1.44
C GLN A 91 12.83 -23.96 -2.81
N LYS A 92 12.40 -22.93 -3.55
CA LYS A 92 12.90 -22.64 -4.90
C LYS A 92 14.10 -21.67 -4.91
N GLN A 93 14.29 -20.85 -3.87
CA GLN A 93 15.31 -19.80 -3.89
C GLN A 93 15.77 -19.32 -2.50
N ASN A 94 17.03 -18.88 -2.46
CA ASN A 94 17.69 -18.39 -1.26
C ASN A 94 17.54 -16.89 -0.99
N LYS A 95 16.89 -16.15 -1.90
CA LYS A 95 16.58 -14.72 -1.74
C LYS A 95 15.11 -14.49 -2.08
N ILE A 96 14.54 -13.43 -1.53
CA ILE A 96 13.16 -13.03 -1.81
C ILE A 96 13.07 -11.54 -2.10
N ARG A 97 12.31 -11.19 -3.14
CA ARG A 97 12.00 -9.82 -3.51
C ARG A 97 10.50 -9.57 -3.43
N ILE A 98 10.10 -8.65 -2.56
CA ILE A 98 8.71 -8.35 -2.22
C ILE A 98 8.39 -6.91 -2.61
N TRP A 99 7.18 -6.67 -3.14
CA TRP A 99 6.63 -5.32 -3.28
C TRP A 99 5.44 -5.15 -2.35
N SER A 100 5.51 -4.21 -1.40
CA SER A 100 4.34 -3.68 -0.69
C SER A 100 3.87 -2.42 -1.42
N ALA A 101 2.78 -2.53 -2.16
CA ALA A 101 2.20 -1.49 -2.99
C ALA A 101 1.05 -0.79 -2.25
N ALA A 102 1.14 0.53 -2.12
CA ALA A 102 0.34 1.37 -1.21
C ALA A 102 0.61 1.07 0.27
N CYS A 103 1.89 1.19 0.66
CA CYS A 103 2.38 0.77 1.98
C CYS A 103 2.01 1.72 3.13
N SER A 104 1.39 2.87 2.84
CA SER A 104 0.98 3.87 3.82
C SER A 104 2.09 4.21 4.82
N THR A 105 1.81 4.17 6.13
CA THR A 105 2.76 4.49 7.20
C THR A 105 3.74 3.38 7.54
N GLY A 106 3.82 2.32 6.73
CA GLY A 106 4.93 1.35 6.75
C GLY A 106 4.73 0.09 7.59
N GLU A 107 3.61 -0.06 8.27
CA GLU A 107 3.33 -1.24 9.09
C GLU A 107 3.32 -2.54 8.26
N GLU A 108 2.79 -2.49 7.03
CA GLU A 108 2.77 -3.63 6.12
C GLU A 108 4.17 -4.11 5.68
N PRO A 109 5.06 -3.27 5.12
CA PRO A 109 6.41 -3.70 4.76
C PRO A 109 7.24 -4.14 5.97
N TYR A 110 7.01 -3.58 7.16
CA TYR A 110 7.65 -4.07 8.38
C TYR A 110 7.11 -5.44 8.82
N THR A 111 5.79 -5.65 8.76
CA THR A 111 5.18 -6.97 9.00
C THR A 111 5.78 -8.01 8.05
N LEU A 112 5.90 -7.67 6.76
CA LEU A 112 6.52 -8.53 5.75
C LEU A 112 7.98 -8.86 6.07
N ALA A 113 8.78 -7.86 6.48
CA ALA A 113 10.17 -8.08 6.85
C ALA A 113 10.31 -8.99 8.08
N ILE A 114 9.46 -8.80 9.10
CA ILE A 114 9.43 -9.63 10.31
C ILE A 114 9.15 -11.09 9.96
N LEU A 115 8.09 -11.33 9.18
CA LEU A 115 7.69 -12.68 8.76
C LEU A 115 8.74 -13.32 7.84
N ALA A 116 9.25 -12.58 6.85
CA ALA A 116 10.25 -13.11 5.93
C ALA A 116 11.57 -13.45 6.63
N ASN A 117 11.95 -12.72 7.70
CA ASN A 117 13.17 -13.00 8.45
C ASN A 117 13.14 -14.32 9.24
N GLN A 118 12.00 -15.02 9.28
CA GLN A 118 11.92 -16.38 9.81
C GLN A 118 12.43 -17.43 8.80
N PHE A 119 12.47 -17.10 7.51
CA PHE A 119 12.80 -18.02 6.41
C PHE A 119 14.08 -17.62 5.65
N TRP A 120 14.39 -16.33 5.62
CA TRP A 120 15.57 -15.78 4.96
C TRP A 120 16.35 -14.91 5.95
N HIS A 121 17.66 -14.80 5.76
CA HIS A 121 18.42 -13.78 6.47
C HIS A 121 18.05 -12.39 5.94
N LEU A 122 18.07 -11.36 6.80
CA LEU A 122 17.77 -9.97 6.39
C LEU A 122 18.50 -9.49 5.13
N LYS A 123 19.75 -9.94 4.91
CA LYS A 123 20.55 -9.58 3.72
C LYS A 123 20.05 -10.20 2.40
N ASP A 124 19.21 -11.21 2.49
CA ASP A 124 18.64 -11.98 1.38
C ASP A 124 17.17 -11.60 1.13
N ILE A 125 16.66 -10.59 1.84
CA ILE A 125 15.33 -10.02 1.70
C ILE A 125 15.46 -8.64 1.05
N GLU A 126 14.69 -8.39 -0.01
CA GLU A 126 14.51 -7.07 -0.60
C GLU A 126 13.01 -6.73 -0.60
N ILE A 127 12.63 -5.67 0.09
CA ILE A 127 11.25 -5.15 0.08
C ILE A 127 11.27 -3.77 -0.56
N VAL A 128 10.56 -3.63 -1.67
CA VAL A 128 10.22 -2.32 -2.23
C VAL A 128 8.87 -1.94 -1.65
N ALA A 129 8.81 -0.82 -0.93
CA ALA A 129 7.58 -0.33 -0.31
C ALA A 129 7.22 1.01 -0.95
N THR A 130 6.03 1.11 -1.53
CA THR A 130 5.66 2.32 -2.28
C THR A 130 4.33 2.90 -1.89
N ASP A 131 4.24 4.22 -1.91
CA ASP A 131 3.01 4.97 -1.75
C ASP A 131 3.07 6.23 -2.61
N ILE A 132 1.93 6.84 -2.92
CA ILE A 132 1.88 8.11 -3.63
C ILE A 132 2.12 9.29 -2.67
N ASP A 133 1.83 9.09 -1.38
CA ASP A 133 1.92 10.10 -0.34
C ASP A 133 3.31 10.11 0.34
N LEU A 134 4.06 11.20 0.14
CA LEU A 134 5.41 11.37 0.66
C LEU A 134 5.45 11.50 2.19
N ASN A 135 4.37 11.96 2.83
CA ASN A 135 4.34 12.12 4.28
C ASN A 135 4.25 10.78 4.99
N VAL A 136 3.39 9.88 4.51
CA VAL A 136 3.31 8.54 5.09
C VAL A 136 4.58 7.76 4.82
N LEU A 137 5.22 7.95 3.65
CA LEU A 137 6.55 7.39 3.40
C LEU A 137 7.61 7.94 4.34
N ALA A 138 7.56 9.23 4.70
CA ALA A 138 8.47 9.82 5.68
C ALA A 138 8.27 9.21 7.07
N ARG A 139 7.01 9.03 7.50
CA ARG A 139 6.67 8.34 8.77
C ARG A 139 7.11 6.88 8.75
N ALA A 140 6.88 6.18 7.64
CA ALA A 140 7.31 4.80 7.44
C ALA A 140 8.83 4.67 7.57
N LYS A 141 9.61 5.57 6.96
CA LYS A 141 11.08 5.61 7.11
C LYS A 141 11.55 5.85 8.55
N GLN A 142 10.82 6.68 9.32
CA GLN A 142 11.11 6.87 10.74
C GLN A 142 10.89 5.57 11.53
N GLY A 143 9.84 4.82 11.18
CA GLY A 143 9.53 3.52 11.79
C GLY A 143 9.22 3.65 13.28
N ILE A 144 8.45 4.67 13.66
CA ILE A 144 8.01 4.95 15.03
C ILE A 144 6.49 4.85 15.07
N TYR A 145 5.97 4.04 15.99
CA TYR A 145 4.56 3.64 16.05
C TYR A 145 4.02 3.75 17.48
N ASN A 146 2.71 3.94 17.63
CA ASN A 146 2.05 3.92 18.94
C ASN A 146 1.57 2.51 19.29
N ASP A 147 1.08 2.31 20.53
CA ASP A 147 0.55 1.02 20.99
C ASP A 147 -0.52 0.43 20.06
N ARG A 148 -1.42 1.28 19.56
CA ARG A 148 -2.51 0.85 18.67
C ARG A 148 -1.99 0.22 17.38
N ALA A 149 -0.95 0.79 16.78
CA ALA A 149 -0.39 0.27 15.53
C ALA A 149 0.29 -1.09 15.72
N VAL A 150 0.75 -1.43 16.92
CA VAL A 150 1.47 -2.68 17.22
C VAL A 150 0.65 -3.70 18.03
N GLN A 151 -0.65 -3.44 18.23
CA GLN A 151 -1.53 -4.25 19.08
C GLN A 151 -1.60 -5.73 18.66
N ASP A 152 -1.54 -5.99 17.35
CA ASP A 152 -1.64 -7.33 16.78
C ASP A 152 -0.27 -7.99 16.53
N VAL A 153 0.83 -7.34 16.93
CA VAL A 153 2.18 -7.94 16.85
C VAL A 153 2.34 -8.97 17.99
N PRO A 154 2.65 -10.24 17.69
CA PRO A 154 2.97 -11.24 18.71
C PRO A 154 4.11 -10.77 19.62
N GLU A 155 4.02 -11.00 20.94
CA GLU A 155 4.97 -10.38 21.88
C GLU A 155 6.43 -10.81 21.67
N ASP A 156 6.66 -12.07 21.31
CA ASP A 156 8.00 -12.55 20.99
C ASP A 156 8.62 -11.83 19.78
N LEU A 157 7.79 -11.45 18.80
CA LEU A 157 8.22 -10.66 17.66
C LEU A 157 8.34 -9.18 18.01
N LYS A 158 7.47 -8.67 18.88
CA LYS A 158 7.50 -7.29 19.37
C LYS A 158 8.83 -7.03 20.09
N ASP A 159 9.19 -7.85 21.07
CA ASP A 159 10.44 -7.76 21.84
C ASP A 159 11.69 -7.89 20.96
N LYS A 160 11.61 -8.70 19.90
CA LYS A 160 12.74 -8.97 19.00
C LYS A 160 13.00 -7.85 17.99
N TYR A 161 11.94 -7.26 17.44
CA TYR A 161 12.03 -6.35 16.29
C TYR A 161 11.70 -4.91 16.60
N LEU A 162 11.05 -4.64 17.73
CA LEU A 162 10.67 -3.31 18.17
C LEU A 162 11.33 -3.00 19.51
N SER A 163 11.71 -1.74 19.72
CA SER A 163 12.14 -1.23 21.03
C SER A 163 11.12 -0.22 21.53
N GLN A 164 10.61 -0.43 22.73
CA GLN A 164 9.70 0.52 23.36
C GLN A 164 10.47 1.72 23.91
N GLU A 165 10.07 2.92 23.51
CA GLU A 165 10.58 4.21 23.97
C GLU A 165 9.39 5.04 24.48
N ALA A 166 9.23 5.09 25.81
CA ALA A 166 8.10 5.71 26.49
C ALA A 166 6.73 5.20 25.96
N TYR A 167 6.03 6.02 25.19
CA TYR A 167 4.70 5.74 24.64
C TYR A 167 4.72 5.31 23.16
N THR A 168 5.91 4.99 22.63
CA THR A 168 6.11 4.62 21.23
C THR A 168 6.98 3.39 21.08
N TYR A 169 6.88 2.73 19.93
CA TYR A 169 7.71 1.62 19.52
C TYR A 169 8.52 2.03 18.31
N LYS A 170 9.81 1.74 18.33
CA LYS A 170 10.72 2.00 17.23
C LYS A 170 11.16 0.70 16.58
N VAL A 171 11.06 0.64 15.26
CA VAL A 171 11.54 -0.51 14.48
C VAL A 171 13.05 -0.58 14.52
N ASN A 172 13.58 -1.78 14.77
CA ASN A 172 15.01 -2.06 14.76
C ASN A 172 15.64 -1.69 13.40
N GLU A 173 16.73 -0.91 13.45
CA GLU A 173 17.45 -0.42 12.26
C GLU A 173 17.93 -1.56 11.33
N LYS A 174 18.20 -2.75 11.85
CA LYS A 174 18.55 -3.91 11.01
C LYS A 174 17.42 -4.31 10.08
N LEU A 175 16.17 -4.24 10.54
CA LEU A 175 14.99 -4.57 9.72
C LEU A 175 14.77 -3.53 8.62
N LYS A 176 15.03 -2.24 8.92
CA LYS A 176 14.89 -1.16 7.94
C LYS A 176 15.80 -1.33 6.72
N LYS A 177 16.97 -1.96 6.89
CA LYS A 177 17.97 -2.12 5.81
C LYS A 177 17.49 -2.97 4.64
N CYS A 178 16.52 -3.88 4.84
CA CYS A 178 15.96 -4.66 3.73
C CYS A 178 14.77 -3.98 3.05
N ILE A 179 14.35 -2.79 3.49
CA ILE A 179 13.17 -2.09 2.97
C ILE A 179 13.61 -0.79 2.28
N THR A 180 13.19 -0.63 1.02
CA THR A 180 13.37 0.60 0.25
C THR A 180 12.02 1.28 0.03
N PHE A 181 11.84 2.42 0.68
CA PHE A 181 10.64 3.26 0.52
C PHE A 181 10.78 4.22 -0.67
N LYS A 182 9.84 4.17 -1.61
CA LYS A 182 9.81 5.03 -2.81
C LYS A 182 8.42 5.59 -3.08
N GLN A 183 8.36 6.79 -3.66
CA GLN A 183 7.11 7.30 -4.19
C GLN A 183 6.75 6.54 -5.47
N HIS A 184 5.50 6.11 -5.61
CA HIS A 184 4.97 5.46 -6.81
C HIS A 184 3.46 5.65 -6.91
N ASN A 185 2.98 6.06 -8.07
CA ASN A 185 1.58 6.13 -8.41
C ASN A 185 1.16 4.89 -9.23
N LEU A 186 0.39 3.99 -8.61
CA LEU A 186 -0.13 2.77 -9.26
C LEU A 186 -0.90 3.02 -10.57
N LEU A 187 -1.42 4.23 -10.77
CA LEU A 187 -2.26 4.58 -11.91
C LEU A 187 -1.50 5.26 -13.06
N ALA A 188 -0.24 5.66 -12.84
CA ALA A 188 0.52 6.46 -13.81
C ALA A 188 1.95 5.97 -14.03
N ASP A 189 2.61 5.49 -12.98
CA ASP A 189 4.03 5.21 -13.02
C ASP A 189 4.32 3.80 -13.57
N PRO A 190 5.46 3.60 -14.26
CA PRO A 190 5.87 2.28 -14.72
C PRO A 190 6.13 1.34 -13.54
N TYR A 191 5.71 0.08 -13.67
CA TYR A 191 5.80 -0.89 -12.59
C TYR A 191 7.18 -1.58 -12.57
N PRO A 192 7.85 -1.67 -11.41
CA PRO A 192 9.07 -2.47 -11.30
C PRO A 192 8.78 -3.95 -11.58
N LYS A 193 9.78 -4.70 -12.06
CA LYS A 193 9.62 -6.11 -12.51
C LYS A 193 10.46 -7.05 -11.68
N GLY A 194 10.11 -8.34 -11.65
CA GLY A 194 10.90 -9.40 -11.04
C GLY A 194 10.65 -9.58 -9.54
N PHE A 195 9.39 -9.52 -9.11
CA PHE A 195 8.99 -9.78 -7.73
C PHE A 195 8.54 -11.22 -7.53
N ASP A 196 8.87 -11.78 -6.37
CA ASP A 196 8.41 -13.09 -5.91
C ASP A 196 7.05 -12.99 -5.23
N LEU A 197 6.82 -11.87 -4.56
CA LEU A 197 5.56 -11.53 -3.90
C LEU A 197 5.23 -10.06 -4.16
N ILE A 198 3.99 -9.79 -4.55
CA ILE A 198 3.40 -8.45 -4.49
C ILE A 198 2.27 -8.49 -3.48
N VAL A 199 2.24 -7.52 -2.58
CA VAL A 199 1.17 -7.27 -1.61
C VAL A 199 0.57 -5.92 -1.95
N CYS A 200 -0.74 -5.90 -2.22
CA CYS A 200 -1.49 -4.69 -2.51
C CYS A 200 -2.86 -4.82 -1.86
N ARG A 201 -2.99 -4.28 -0.64
CA ARG A 201 -4.14 -4.55 0.23
C ARG A 201 -4.86 -3.26 0.58
N ASN A 202 -6.19 -3.33 0.56
CA ASN A 202 -7.07 -2.25 1.02
C ASN A 202 -6.94 -0.93 0.25
N VAL A 203 -6.41 -0.95 -0.97
CA VAL A 203 -6.29 0.22 -1.86
C VAL A 203 -7.16 0.07 -3.10
N LEU A 204 -7.33 -1.14 -3.61
CA LEU A 204 -8.02 -1.38 -4.89
C LEU A 204 -9.52 -1.11 -4.79
N ILE A 205 -10.09 -1.23 -3.59
CA ILE A 205 -11.50 -0.94 -3.32
C ILE A 205 -11.94 0.49 -3.70
N TYR A 206 -11.00 1.43 -3.81
CA TYR A 206 -11.26 2.83 -4.14
C TYR A 206 -11.27 3.13 -5.64
N PHE A 207 -10.67 2.25 -6.44
CA PHE A 207 -10.53 2.46 -7.88
C PHE A 207 -11.75 1.98 -8.66
N THR A 208 -11.94 2.54 -9.85
CA THR A 208 -12.92 2.04 -10.83
C THR A 208 -12.53 0.64 -11.31
N GLU A 209 -13.48 -0.08 -11.91
CA GLU A 209 -13.18 -1.41 -12.49
C GLU A 209 -12.09 -1.32 -13.54
N GLN A 210 -12.18 -0.35 -14.47
CA GLN A 210 -11.18 -0.13 -15.51
C GLN A 210 -9.77 0.09 -14.94
N ALA A 211 -9.64 0.94 -13.91
CA ALA A 211 -8.35 1.17 -13.26
C ALA A 211 -7.80 -0.11 -12.61
N LYS A 212 -8.65 -0.90 -11.95
CA LYS A 212 -8.24 -2.20 -11.39
C LYS A 212 -7.76 -3.16 -12.47
N GLU A 213 -8.43 -3.25 -13.62
CA GLU A 213 -8.00 -4.13 -14.72
C GLU A 213 -6.57 -3.80 -15.17
N THR A 214 -6.27 -2.51 -15.37
CA THR A 214 -4.92 -2.05 -15.72
C THR A 214 -3.90 -2.41 -14.64
N ILE A 215 -4.24 -2.18 -13.37
CA ILE A 215 -3.38 -2.53 -12.22
C ILE A 215 -3.10 -4.04 -12.19
N TYR A 216 -4.10 -4.89 -12.40
CA TYR A 216 -3.93 -6.34 -12.39
C TYR A 216 -3.00 -6.84 -13.51
N HIS A 217 -3.16 -6.31 -14.73
CA HIS A 217 -2.24 -6.61 -15.83
C HIS A 217 -0.81 -6.19 -15.50
N ASN A 218 -0.63 -4.99 -14.95
CA ASN A 218 0.70 -4.49 -14.59
C ASN A 218 1.34 -5.32 -13.47
N PHE A 219 0.60 -5.67 -12.41
CA PHE A 219 1.10 -6.55 -11.34
C PHE A 219 1.46 -7.94 -11.85
N SER A 220 0.64 -8.54 -12.70
CA SER A 220 0.94 -9.84 -13.31
C SER A 220 2.27 -9.81 -14.06
N GLN A 221 2.49 -8.79 -14.89
CA GLN A 221 3.75 -8.62 -15.60
C GLN A 221 4.94 -8.34 -14.68
N SER A 222 4.69 -7.75 -13.50
CA SER A 222 5.73 -7.43 -12.51
C SER A 222 6.17 -8.60 -11.65
N LEU A 223 5.32 -9.59 -11.47
CA LEU A 223 5.67 -10.85 -10.80
C LEU A 223 6.60 -11.69 -11.66
N LYS A 224 7.47 -12.49 -11.06
CA LYS A 224 8.14 -13.59 -11.76
C LYS A 224 7.12 -14.68 -12.11
N GLN A 225 7.51 -15.58 -13.00
CA GLN A 225 6.83 -16.87 -13.16
C GLN A 225 6.63 -17.53 -11.80
N ASP A 226 5.43 -18.05 -11.52
CA ASP A 226 5.02 -18.61 -10.22
C ASP A 226 5.07 -17.62 -9.03
N GLY A 227 5.24 -16.32 -9.28
CA GLY A 227 5.19 -15.29 -8.27
C GLY A 227 3.78 -15.11 -7.72
N VAL A 228 3.67 -14.66 -6.46
CA VAL A 228 2.38 -14.58 -5.74
C VAL A 228 1.90 -13.14 -5.61
N PHE A 229 0.60 -12.93 -5.83
CA PHE A 229 -0.10 -11.68 -5.57
C PHE A 229 -1.04 -11.85 -4.37
N PHE A 230 -0.89 -11.01 -3.35
CA PHE A 230 -1.68 -11.01 -2.13
C PHE A 230 -2.52 -9.72 -2.04
N VAL A 231 -3.85 -9.87 -2.00
CA VAL A 231 -4.82 -8.77 -1.93
C VAL A 231 -5.53 -8.69 -0.57
N GLY A 232 -6.22 -7.58 -0.31
CA GLY A 232 -6.95 -7.35 0.93
C GLY A 232 -8.15 -8.29 1.10
N SER A 233 -8.60 -8.48 2.34
CA SER A 233 -9.69 -9.44 2.67
C SER A 233 -11.09 -9.07 2.16
N THR A 234 -11.21 -7.93 1.48
CA THR A 234 -12.44 -7.48 0.81
C THR A 234 -12.24 -7.32 -0.69
N GLU A 235 -11.08 -7.74 -1.21
CA GLU A 235 -10.67 -7.55 -2.59
C GLU A 235 -10.63 -8.92 -3.25
N GLN A 236 -11.47 -9.12 -4.26
CA GLN A 236 -11.51 -10.34 -5.05
C GLN A 236 -11.29 -9.98 -6.52
N ILE A 237 -10.41 -10.72 -7.18
CA ILE A 237 -10.21 -10.65 -8.62
C ILE A 237 -11.21 -11.59 -9.26
N PHE A 238 -12.17 -11.03 -9.98
CA PHE A 238 -13.07 -11.80 -10.83
C PHE A 238 -12.32 -12.23 -12.10
N ASN A 239 -12.49 -13.49 -12.50
CA ASN A 239 -11.85 -14.08 -13.69
C ASN A 239 -10.32 -13.83 -13.72
N PRO A 240 -9.57 -14.27 -12.68
CA PRO A 240 -8.14 -13.99 -12.55
C PRO A 240 -7.31 -14.46 -13.75
N GLU A 241 -7.77 -15.46 -14.48
CA GLU A 241 -7.16 -15.97 -15.71
C GLU A 241 -7.03 -14.91 -16.81
N LYS A 242 -7.92 -13.90 -16.86
CA LYS A 242 -7.81 -12.74 -17.77
C LYS A 242 -6.50 -11.97 -17.56
N TYR A 243 -5.99 -11.98 -16.33
CA TYR A 243 -4.76 -11.29 -15.93
C TYR A 243 -3.58 -12.24 -15.79
N ASN A 244 -3.66 -13.46 -16.32
CA ASN A 244 -2.63 -14.49 -16.17
C ASN A 244 -2.36 -14.87 -14.70
N PHE A 245 -3.42 -14.85 -13.88
CA PHE A 245 -3.41 -15.31 -12.50
C PHE A 245 -4.23 -16.60 -12.34
N ASN A 246 -3.78 -17.47 -11.44
CA ASN A 246 -4.56 -18.59 -10.92
C ASN A 246 -4.80 -18.40 -9.42
N VAL A 247 -5.96 -18.83 -8.91
CA VAL A 247 -6.22 -18.81 -7.46
C VAL A 247 -5.33 -19.84 -6.77
N LEU A 248 -4.58 -19.39 -5.77
CA LEU A 248 -3.70 -20.26 -4.96
C LEU A 248 -4.29 -20.54 -3.58
N ASP A 249 -4.89 -19.54 -2.95
CA ASP A 249 -5.67 -19.61 -1.71
C ASP A 249 -6.62 -18.39 -1.67
N THR A 250 -7.47 -18.27 -0.67
CA THR A 250 -8.35 -17.10 -0.51
C THR A 250 -7.52 -15.83 -0.36
N PHE A 251 -7.67 -14.90 -1.32
CA PHE A 251 -6.91 -13.63 -1.47
C PHE A 251 -5.45 -13.78 -1.94
N PHE A 252 -5.03 -14.99 -2.33
CA PHE A 252 -3.70 -15.24 -2.89
C PHE A 252 -3.83 -15.79 -4.30
N TYR A 253 -3.12 -15.18 -5.24
CA TYR A 253 -3.10 -15.55 -6.65
C TYR A 253 -1.66 -15.84 -7.07
N THR A 254 -1.44 -16.81 -7.95
CA THR A 254 -0.12 -17.07 -8.54
C THR A 254 -0.11 -16.66 -10.00
N ARG A 255 0.97 -16.03 -10.45
CA ARG A 255 1.20 -15.75 -11.87
C ARG A 255 1.46 -17.07 -12.59
N LYS A 256 0.76 -17.28 -13.71
CA LYS A 256 0.98 -18.40 -14.63
C LYS A 256 2.11 -18.11 -15.62
#